data_AF-A0A060YTY7-F1
#
_entry.id   AF-A0A060YTY7-F1
#
_cell.length_a   1.000
_cell.length_b   1.000
_cell.length_c   1.000
_cell.angle_alpha   90.00
_cell.angle_beta   90.00
_cell.angle_gamma   90.00
#
_symmetry.space_group_name_H-M   'P 1'
#
loop_
_entity.id
_entity.type
_entity.pdbx_description
1 polymer ?
#
loop_
_entity_poly.entity_id
_entity_poly.type
_entity_poly.pdbx_seq_one_letter_code
_entity_poly.pdbx_strand_id
1 'polypeptide(L)'
;AEILSSLSHKNIIQFYGAVLESPNYGIVTEYAGGGSLYEYLSSEQSEEMDMEQIMTWAMEIAKGMHYLHSEAPVKVIHRDLKSRNVVLTTDKVLKICDFGASKFQSHTTHMTVVGTFPWMAPEVIQSLPVSETCDTYSYGVVLWEMLTREVPFKGFEGLQVAWLVVEKQERLTIPTSCPPSFADLMKKCWQAEPKERPVFKQVLGTLETMSKDSRLPEQCNSFLHNKDQWRCEIDATLERLRRLERDLSSKEKELEERELRLRLWEERLMERSNVTPVSSLHVWPGFKDHDALFSICISSESFFRSQSQESNSAKISCLIRTLSNGERERERGVEGGIDRGIGGFHELGVRGQGVRSGVQVSMRTTSNQNSSKTCSVRHGTKINMAAATLDMNMMDLGWSDDDSD
;
A
#
# COMPACT_ATOMS: atom_id res chain seq x y z
N ALA A 1 21.26 -19.21 -21.46
CA ALA A 1 22.45 -20.07 -21.27
C ALA A 1 23.74 -19.25 -21.26
N GLU A 2 24.01 -18.41 -22.27
CA GLU A 2 25.28 -17.67 -22.39
C GLU A 2 25.62 -16.80 -21.16
N ILE A 3 24.66 -16.02 -20.62
CA ILE A 3 24.91 -15.25 -19.39
C ILE A 3 25.30 -16.18 -18.23
N LEU A 4 24.52 -17.25 -18.00
CA LEU A 4 24.80 -18.23 -16.94
C LEU A 4 26.16 -18.92 -17.09
N SER A 5 26.62 -19.14 -18.33
CA SER A 5 27.91 -19.78 -18.60
C SER A 5 29.12 -18.95 -18.18
N SER A 6 28.95 -17.62 -18.06
CA SER A 6 30.01 -16.69 -17.64
C SER A 6 30.06 -16.46 -16.12
N LEU A 7 29.10 -17.02 -15.38
CA LEU A 7 28.97 -16.84 -13.93
C LEU A 7 29.60 -18.02 -13.21
N SER A 8 30.52 -17.74 -12.29
CA SER A 8 31.13 -18.74 -11.43
C SER A 8 31.55 -18.10 -10.11
N HIS A 9 30.97 -18.60 -9.02
CA HIS A 9 31.30 -18.21 -7.66
C HIS A 9 30.92 -19.36 -6.72
N LYS A 10 31.65 -19.54 -5.62
CA LYS A 10 31.44 -20.67 -4.70
C LYS A 10 30.01 -20.77 -4.14
N ASN A 11 29.33 -19.63 -3.98
CA ASN A 11 27.99 -19.51 -3.41
C ASN A 11 26.88 -19.30 -4.45
N ILE A 12 27.13 -19.60 -5.73
CA ILE A 12 26.08 -19.72 -6.75
C ILE A 12 26.16 -21.11 -7.38
N ILE A 13 25.04 -21.61 -7.88
CA ILE A 13 24.99 -22.90 -8.56
C ILE A 13 25.77 -22.84 -9.88
N GLN A 14 26.69 -23.77 -10.07
CA GLN A 14 27.57 -23.84 -11.23
C GLN A 14 26.80 -24.37 -12.43
N PHE A 15 26.76 -23.57 -13.49
CA PHE A 15 26.22 -23.99 -14.78
C PHE A 15 27.21 -24.94 -15.47
N TYR A 16 26.71 -26.06 -16.03
CA TYR A 16 27.48 -27.01 -16.82
C TYR A 16 27.13 -26.98 -18.30
N GLY A 17 25.85 -26.77 -18.63
CA GLY A 17 25.41 -26.78 -20.02
C GLY A 17 23.91 -26.55 -20.18
N ALA A 18 23.46 -26.57 -21.42
CA ALA A 18 22.04 -26.52 -21.75
C ALA A 18 21.71 -27.58 -22.81
N VAL A 19 20.56 -28.21 -22.66
CA VAL A 19 19.97 -29.08 -23.69
C VAL A 19 19.12 -28.19 -24.58
N LEU A 20 19.46 -28.15 -25.87
CA LEU A 20 18.84 -27.26 -26.87
C LEU A 20 18.09 -28.04 -27.97
N GLU A 21 17.78 -29.31 -27.71
CA GLU A 21 17.17 -30.23 -28.68
C GLU A 21 15.66 -30.34 -28.45
N SER A 22 14.86 -30.01 -29.46
CA SER A 22 13.39 -30.12 -29.38
C SER A 22 12.95 -31.60 -29.21
N PRO A 23 11.95 -31.90 -28.37
CA PRO A 23 11.14 -30.99 -27.54
C PRO A 23 11.73 -30.72 -26.14
N ASN A 24 12.88 -31.31 -25.81
CA ASN A 24 13.43 -31.35 -24.47
C ASN A 24 14.48 -30.25 -24.26
N TYR A 25 14.01 -29.06 -23.87
CA TYR A 25 14.89 -27.97 -23.46
C TYR A 25 15.19 -28.06 -21.96
N GLY A 26 16.44 -27.78 -21.58
CA GLY A 26 16.84 -27.84 -20.17
C GLY A 26 18.15 -27.11 -19.88
N ILE A 27 18.35 -26.79 -18.61
CA ILE A 27 19.61 -26.28 -18.07
C ILE A 27 20.20 -27.36 -17.18
N VAL A 28 21.50 -27.61 -17.33
CA VAL A 28 22.26 -28.57 -16.54
C VAL A 28 23.19 -27.79 -15.61
N THR A 29 23.08 -28.03 -14.31
CA THR A 29 23.90 -27.41 -13.26
C THR A 29 24.56 -28.49 -12.40
N GLU A 30 25.45 -28.07 -11.50
CA GLU A 30 25.84 -28.92 -10.38
C GLU A 30 24.61 -29.31 -9.55
N TYR A 31 24.68 -30.48 -8.91
CA TYR A 31 23.65 -30.98 -8.00
C TYR A 31 24.09 -30.80 -6.56
N ALA A 32 23.27 -30.12 -5.77
CA ALA A 32 23.50 -29.87 -4.35
C ALA A 32 22.68 -30.88 -3.51
N GLY A 33 23.34 -31.94 -3.03
CA GLY A 33 22.68 -33.10 -2.42
C GLY A 33 22.03 -32.88 -1.05
N GLY A 34 22.20 -31.70 -0.44
CA GLY A 34 21.63 -31.34 0.87
C GLY A 34 20.22 -30.76 0.80
N GLY A 35 19.62 -30.67 -0.39
CA GLY A 35 18.27 -30.10 -0.58
C GLY A 35 18.24 -28.58 -0.49
N SER A 36 17.04 -28.01 -0.39
CA SER A 36 16.87 -26.55 -0.27
C SER A 36 17.03 -26.09 1.19
N LEU A 37 17.46 -24.85 1.38
CA LEU A 37 17.54 -24.22 2.70
C LEU A 37 16.16 -24.17 3.37
N TYR A 38 15.09 -23.97 2.59
CA TYR A 38 13.72 -24.03 3.09
C TYR A 38 13.39 -25.40 3.73
N GLU A 39 13.75 -26.50 3.08
CA GLU A 39 13.53 -27.86 3.59
C GLU A 39 14.38 -28.12 4.82
N TYR A 40 15.65 -27.69 4.80
CA TYR A 40 16.55 -27.80 5.95
C TYR A 40 15.98 -27.09 7.19
N LEU A 41 15.58 -25.82 7.04
CA LEU A 41 15.02 -25.01 8.14
C LEU A 41 13.69 -25.55 8.68
N SER A 42 12.96 -26.32 7.88
CA SER A 42 11.72 -26.97 8.31
C SER A 42 11.96 -28.33 9.01
N SER A 43 13.19 -28.83 9.00
CA SER A 43 13.56 -30.13 9.56
C SER A 43 14.10 -30.01 10.99
N GLU A 44 14.07 -31.14 11.72
CA GLU A 44 14.66 -31.24 13.07
C GLU A 44 16.17 -30.93 13.09
N GLN A 45 16.87 -31.11 11.96
CA GLN A 45 18.31 -30.78 11.85
C GLN A 45 18.60 -29.29 12.06
N SER A 46 17.60 -28.42 11.85
CA SER A 46 17.77 -26.98 12.07
C SER A 46 17.88 -26.59 13.55
N GLU A 47 17.47 -27.47 14.48
CA GLU A 47 17.59 -27.24 15.92
C GLU A 47 19.05 -27.28 16.40
N GLU A 48 19.94 -27.94 15.63
CA GLU A 48 21.38 -27.96 15.88
C GLU A 48 22.10 -26.69 15.41
N MET A 49 21.40 -25.78 14.71
CA MET A 49 22.02 -24.55 14.22
C MET A 49 22.38 -23.60 15.37
N ASP A 50 23.62 -23.16 15.39
CA ASP A 50 24.13 -22.12 16.27
C ASP A 50 24.41 -20.82 15.51
N MET A 51 24.89 -19.82 16.25
CA MET A 51 25.28 -18.52 15.70
C MET A 51 26.38 -18.64 14.64
N GLU A 52 27.35 -19.53 14.80
CA GLU A 52 28.44 -19.71 13.85
C GLU A 52 27.92 -20.20 12.50
N GLN A 53 27.00 -21.18 12.52
CA GLN A 53 26.35 -21.68 11.32
C GLN A 53 25.51 -20.60 10.64
N ILE A 54 24.71 -19.84 11.41
CA ILE A 54 23.89 -18.73 10.87
C ILE A 54 24.78 -17.65 10.26
N MET A 55 25.85 -17.25 10.94
CA MET A 55 26.78 -16.23 10.43
C MET A 55 27.46 -16.70 9.14
N THR A 56 27.89 -17.96 9.10
CA THR A 56 28.50 -18.55 7.91
C THR A 56 27.53 -18.51 6.73
N TRP A 57 26.30 -18.99 6.92
CA TRP A 57 25.30 -19.04 5.86
C TRP A 57 24.81 -17.65 5.41
N ALA A 58 24.59 -16.73 6.35
CA ALA A 58 24.27 -15.34 6.05
C ALA A 58 25.36 -14.69 5.19
N MET A 59 26.63 -14.92 5.55
CA MET A 59 27.79 -14.43 4.80
C MET A 59 27.91 -15.08 3.41
N GLU A 60 27.64 -16.37 3.29
CA GLU A 60 27.67 -17.10 2.02
C GLU A 60 26.63 -16.61 1.02
N ILE A 61 25.37 -16.44 1.47
CA ILE A 61 24.31 -15.88 0.63
C ILE A 61 24.68 -14.43 0.25
N ALA A 62 25.13 -13.62 1.19
CA ALA A 62 25.51 -12.23 0.92
C ALA A 62 26.70 -12.12 -0.06
N LYS A 63 27.68 -13.04 0.02
CA LYS A 63 28.80 -13.11 -0.93
C LYS A 63 28.34 -13.50 -2.33
N GLY A 64 27.49 -14.53 -2.44
CA GLY A 64 26.91 -14.93 -3.72
C GLY A 64 26.10 -13.81 -4.38
N MET A 65 25.29 -13.09 -3.61
CA MET A 65 24.54 -11.95 -4.11
C MET A 65 25.41 -10.74 -4.45
N HIS A 66 26.45 -10.46 -3.66
CA HIS A 66 27.42 -9.41 -3.99
C HIS A 66 28.11 -9.69 -5.33
N TYR A 67 28.52 -10.94 -5.55
CA TYR A 67 29.11 -11.39 -6.81
C TYR A 67 28.15 -11.10 -7.98
N LEU A 68 26.89 -11.54 -7.89
CA LEU A 68 25.89 -11.32 -8.94
C LEU A 68 25.63 -9.83 -9.24
N HIS A 69 25.63 -8.98 -8.21
CA HIS A 69 25.33 -7.55 -8.35
C HIS A 69 26.51 -6.72 -8.86
N SER A 70 27.74 -7.08 -8.49
CA SER A 70 28.89 -6.17 -8.55
C SER A 70 30.16 -6.76 -9.18
N GLU A 71 30.39 -8.07 -9.11
CA GLU A 71 31.67 -8.68 -9.54
C GLU A 71 31.54 -9.51 -10.81
N ALA A 72 30.34 -10.02 -11.09
CA ALA A 72 30.04 -10.80 -12.28
C ALA A 72 30.29 -10.00 -13.57
N PRO A 73 30.70 -10.66 -14.68
CA PRO A 73 30.89 -10.00 -15.99
C PRO A 73 29.64 -9.27 -16.49
N VAL A 74 28.47 -9.77 -16.11
CA VAL A 74 27.18 -9.16 -16.37
C VAL A 74 26.46 -9.00 -15.05
N LYS A 75 26.05 -7.77 -14.72
CA LYS A 75 25.22 -7.50 -13.54
C LYS A 75 23.89 -8.27 -13.62
N VAL A 76 23.61 -9.05 -12.59
CA VAL A 76 22.38 -9.84 -12.42
C VAL A 76 21.64 -9.36 -11.19
N ILE A 77 20.34 -9.09 -11.32
CA ILE A 77 19.43 -8.88 -10.19
C ILE A 77 18.58 -10.16 -10.11
N HIS A 78 18.53 -10.81 -8.96
CA HIS A 78 17.90 -12.12 -8.83
C HIS A 78 16.38 -12.05 -8.93
N ARG A 79 15.74 -11.09 -8.26
CA ARG A 79 14.28 -10.84 -8.20
C ARG A 79 13.41 -11.95 -7.58
N ASP A 80 13.98 -13.12 -7.31
CA ASP A 80 13.29 -14.28 -6.73
C ASP A 80 14.20 -14.96 -5.69
N LEU A 81 14.95 -14.17 -4.92
CA LEU A 81 15.75 -14.73 -3.83
C LEU A 81 14.80 -15.20 -2.73
N LYS A 82 14.88 -16.47 -2.37
CA LYS A 82 14.11 -17.10 -1.28
C LYS A 82 14.83 -18.34 -0.80
N SER A 83 14.50 -18.82 0.39
CA SER A 83 15.13 -20.01 0.99
C SER A 83 14.96 -21.27 0.13
N ARG A 84 13.94 -21.37 -0.72
CA ARG A 84 13.79 -22.46 -1.71
C ARG A 84 14.80 -22.39 -2.86
N ASN A 85 15.26 -21.19 -3.21
CA ASN A 85 16.22 -20.95 -4.28
C ASN A 85 17.66 -20.86 -3.73
N VAL A 86 17.87 -21.30 -2.49
CA VAL A 86 19.20 -21.51 -1.90
C VAL A 86 19.29 -22.99 -1.54
N VAL A 87 20.32 -23.67 -2.02
CA VAL A 87 20.51 -25.11 -1.84
C VAL A 87 21.79 -25.42 -1.08
N LEU A 88 21.81 -26.54 -0.38
CA LEU A 88 22.93 -27.03 0.40
C LEU A 88 23.69 -28.10 -0.37
N THR A 89 25.01 -27.96 -0.46
CA THR A 89 25.89 -29.07 -0.87
C THR A 89 26.01 -30.11 0.24
N THR A 90 26.60 -31.27 -0.07
CA THR A 90 26.93 -32.31 0.93
C THR A 90 27.85 -31.78 2.03
N ASP A 91 28.70 -30.80 1.70
CA ASP A 91 29.65 -30.17 2.62
C ASP A 91 29.03 -28.96 3.35
N LYS A 92 27.71 -28.81 3.33
CA LYS A 92 26.94 -27.70 3.97
C LYS A 92 27.29 -26.28 3.48
N VAL A 93 27.88 -26.16 2.28
CA VAL A 93 28.07 -24.87 1.58
C VAL A 93 26.78 -24.48 0.87
N LEU A 94 26.34 -23.22 1.04
CA LEU A 94 25.15 -22.69 0.38
C LEU A 94 25.43 -22.20 -1.04
N LYS A 95 24.51 -22.50 -1.94
CA LYS A 95 24.52 -22.10 -3.35
C LYS A 95 23.18 -21.50 -3.75
N ILE A 96 23.21 -20.30 -4.30
CA ILE A 96 22.03 -19.61 -4.84
C ILE A 96 21.71 -20.21 -6.21
N CYS A 97 20.45 -20.50 -6.47
CA CYS A 97 19.91 -21.05 -7.73
C CYS A 97 18.94 -20.05 -8.37
N ASP A 98 18.44 -20.33 -9.58
CA ASP A 98 17.36 -19.58 -10.26
C ASP A 98 17.58 -18.06 -10.49
N PHE A 99 18.81 -17.56 -10.31
CA PHE A 99 19.20 -16.19 -10.60
C PHE A 99 19.21 -15.83 -12.11
N GLY A 100 18.98 -16.81 -12.99
CA GLY A 100 18.91 -16.63 -14.45
C GLY A 100 17.52 -16.30 -14.99
N ALA A 101 16.45 -16.56 -14.24
CA ALA A 101 15.07 -16.39 -14.72
C ALA A 101 14.65 -14.92 -14.85
N SER A 102 15.34 -13.98 -14.20
CA SER A 102 14.89 -12.59 -14.08
C SER A 102 15.13 -11.69 -15.30
N LYS A 103 16.11 -12.01 -16.16
CA LYS A 103 16.43 -11.24 -17.39
C LYS A 103 15.84 -11.84 -18.66
N PHE A 104 15.69 -13.15 -18.73
CA PHE A 104 15.31 -13.86 -19.96
C PHE A 104 13.79 -13.95 -20.17
N GLN A 105 13.00 -13.36 -19.28
CA GLN A 105 11.67 -13.88 -19.02
C GLN A 105 10.63 -12.78 -18.86
N SER A 106 10.50 -11.94 -19.88
CA SER A 106 9.35 -11.05 -20.07
C SER A 106 8.05 -11.81 -20.34
N HIS A 107 8.09 -13.13 -20.61
CA HIS A 107 6.93 -13.93 -21.01
C HIS A 107 6.65 -15.17 -20.15
N THR A 108 7.49 -15.51 -19.16
CA THR A 108 7.32 -16.75 -18.39
C THR A 108 7.18 -16.55 -16.88
N THR A 109 7.18 -15.30 -16.38
CA THR A 109 6.72 -15.00 -15.00
C THR A 109 5.20 -14.90 -14.89
N HIS A 110 4.47 -15.75 -15.64
CA HIS A 110 3.15 -16.21 -15.23
C HIS A 110 3.25 -17.46 -14.33
N MET A 111 4.47 -17.89 -13.94
CA MET A 111 4.65 -18.95 -12.95
C MET A 111 4.28 -18.42 -11.56
N THR A 112 3.04 -18.72 -11.14
CA THR A 112 2.57 -18.80 -9.76
C THR A 112 3.09 -17.67 -8.85
N VAL A 113 2.69 -16.43 -9.14
CA VAL A 113 2.87 -15.27 -8.24
C VAL A 113 2.30 -15.58 -6.85
N VAL A 114 1.27 -16.44 -6.80
CA VAL A 114 0.68 -16.99 -5.57
C VAL A 114 1.67 -17.91 -4.86
N GLY A 115 2.37 -17.38 -3.85
CA GLY A 115 3.22 -18.16 -2.93
C GLY A 115 4.61 -17.59 -2.68
N THR A 116 5.07 -16.61 -3.47
CA THR A 116 6.42 -15.99 -3.32
C THR A 116 6.38 -14.61 -2.64
N PHE A 117 5.20 -14.02 -2.48
CA PHE A 117 5.02 -12.69 -1.87
C PHE A 117 5.76 -12.45 -0.54
N PRO A 118 5.89 -13.41 0.40
CA PRO A 118 6.63 -13.18 1.65
C PRO A 118 8.07 -12.69 1.47
N TRP A 119 8.73 -13.07 0.37
CA TRP A 119 10.11 -12.68 0.07
C TRP A 119 10.22 -11.45 -0.85
N MET A 120 9.11 -10.99 -1.43
CA MET A 120 9.13 -9.94 -2.45
C MET A 120 9.14 -8.54 -1.82
N ALA A 121 10.01 -7.67 -2.33
CA ALA A 121 10.01 -6.27 -1.92
C ALA A 121 8.72 -5.54 -2.36
N PRO A 122 8.25 -4.52 -1.62
CA PRO A 122 7.01 -3.80 -1.93
C PRO A 122 6.94 -3.26 -3.36
N GLU A 123 8.05 -2.77 -3.90
CA GLU A 123 8.14 -2.25 -5.27
C GLU A 123 8.04 -3.35 -6.34
N VAL A 124 8.49 -4.57 -6.03
CA VAL A 124 8.36 -5.73 -6.93
C VAL A 124 6.91 -6.18 -6.97
N ILE A 125 6.24 -6.24 -5.82
CA ILE A 125 4.82 -6.58 -5.71
C ILE A 125 3.94 -5.60 -6.51
N GLN A 126 4.25 -4.30 -6.42
CA GLN A 126 3.53 -3.24 -7.11
C GLN A 126 3.93 -3.06 -8.59
N SER A 127 4.88 -3.86 -9.10
CA SER A 127 5.45 -3.69 -10.45
C SER A 127 6.01 -2.28 -10.70
N LEU A 128 6.53 -1.63 -9.65
CA LEU A 128 7.22 -0.35 -9.70
C LEU A 128 8.66 -0.51 -10.19
N PRO A 129 9.38 0.58 -10.52
CA PRO A 129 10.80 0.49 -10.89
C PRO A 129 11.64 -0.23 -9.82
N VAL A 130 12.28 -1.33 -10.21
CA VAL A 130 13.04 -2.21 -9.32
C VAL A 130 14.54 -1.90 -9.39
N SER A 131 15.20 -1.82 -8.22
CA SER A 131 16.65 -1.78 -8.07
C SER A 131 17.21 -3.10 -7.53
N GLU A 132 18.54 -3.26 -7.50
CA GLU A 132 19.19 -4.46 -6.96
C GLU A 132 18.85 -4.71 -5.48
N THR A 133 18.49 -3.66 -4.74
CA THR A 133 18.09 -3.72 -3.34
C THR A 133 16.72 -4.37 -3.10
N CYS A 134 15.99 -4.79 -4.15
CA CYS A 134 14.90 -5.74 -3.98
C CYS A 134 15.41 -7.08 -3.45
N ASP A 135 16.59 -7.52 -3.89
CA ASP A 135 17.20 -8.77 -3.41
C ASP A 135 17.69 -8.60 -1.96
N THR A 136 18.05 -7.38 -1.53
CA THR A 136 18.36 -7.09 -0.13
C THR A 136 17.13 -7.32 0.77
N TYR A 137 15.94 -6.91 0.32
CA TYR A 137 14.70 -7.16 1.06
C TYR A 137 14.48 -8.67 1.24
N SER A 138 14.58 -9.42 0.14
CA SER A 138 14.46 -10.87 0.12
C SER A 138 15.49 -11.56 1.01
N TYR A 139 16.74 -11.10 0.99
CA TYR A 139 17.80 -11.56 1.89
C TYR A 139 17.42 -11.35 3.37
N GLY A 140 16.82 -10.22 3.71
CA GLY A 140 16.33 -9.96 5.07
C GLY A 140 15.30 -11.01 5.52
N VAL A 141 14.44 -11.47 4.61
CA VAL A 141 13.47 -12.55 4.89
C VAL A 141 14.18 -13.89 5.09
N VAL A 142 15.14 -14.24 4.23
CA VAL A 142 15.93 -15.48 4.40
C VAL A 142 16.73 -15.47 5.70
N LEU A 143 17.28 -14.31 6.09
CA LEU A 143 17.96 -14.15 7.38
C LEU A 143 17.00 -14.35 8.56
N TRP A 144 15.78 -13.82 8.46
CA TRP A 144 14.73 -14.05 9.45
C TRP A 144 14.38 -15.53 9.56
N GLU A 145 14.22 -16.23 8.43
CA GLU A 145 13.95 -17.67 8.41
C GLU A 145 15.08 -18.48 9.08
N MET A 146 16.35 -18.13 8.86
CA MET A 146 17.47 -18.80 9.53
C MET A 146 17.46 -18.60 11.05
N LEU A 147 17.01 -17.43 11.51
CA LEU A 147 16.95 -17.08 12.93
C LEU A 147 15.73 -17.71 13.63
N THR A 148 14.57 -17.73 12.98
CA THR A 148 13.32 -18.18 13.59
C THR A 148 12.97 -19.62 13.25
N ARG A 149 13.47 -20.15 12.13
CA ARG A 149 13.07 -21.44 11.56
C ARG A 149 11.54 -21.54 11.42
N GLU A 150 10.89 -20.41 11.16
CA GLU A 150 9.45 -20.30 10.94
C GLU A 150 9.18 -19.95 9.47
N VAL A 151 7.99 -20.33 9.00
CA VAL A 151 7.54 -19.96 7.64
C VAL A 151 7.07 -18.50 7.67
N PRO A 152 7.57 -17.63 6.78
CA PRO A 152 7.21 -16.22 6.78
C PRO A 152 5.71 -16.04 6.44
N PHE A 153 5.00 -15.26 7.26
CA PHE A 153 3.55 -15.07 7.19
C PHE A 153 2.75 -16.39 7.12
N LYS A 154 3.13 -17.38 7.96
CA LYS A 154 2.49 -18.70 7.99
C LYS A 154 0.95 -18.63 8.08
N GLY A 155 0.31 -19.29 7.12
CA GLY A 155 -1.15 -19.39 7.03
C GLY A 155 -1.85 -18.20 6.40
N PHE A 156 -1.10 -17.26 5.79
CA PHE A 156 -1.66 -16.23 4.91
C PHE A 156 -1.52 -16.65 3.44
N GLU A 157 -2.53 -16.32 2.64
CA GLU A 157 -2.51 -16.43 1.20
C GLU A 157 -1.64 -15.35 0.56
N GLY A 158 -1.16 -15.61 -0.65
CA GLY A 158 -0.22 -14.72 -1.34
C GLY A 158 -0.71 -13.28 -1.46
N LEU A 159 -1.96 -13.07 -1.87
CA LEU A 159 -2.53 -11.73 -2.03
C LEU A 159 -2.72 -11.00 -0.70
N GLN A 160 -3.02 -11.71 0.39
CA GLN A 160 -3.11 -11.14 1.73
C GLN A 160 -1.75 -10.61 2.18
N VAL A 161 -0.69 -11.40 1.97
CA VAL A 161 0.70 -10.98 2.27
C VAL A 161 1.08 -9.76 1.43
N ALA A 162 0.74 -9.75 0.14
CA ALA A 162 0.99 -8.63 -0.74
C ALA A 162 0.37 -7.33 -0.21
N TRP A 163 -0.91 -7.39 0.18
CA TRP A 163 -1.62 -6.26 0.77
C TRP A 163 -1.03 -5.82 2.11
N LEU A 164 -0.67 -6.75 3.00
CA LEU A 164 -0.02 -6.45 4.29
C LEU A 164 1.31 -5.72 4.09
N VAL A 165 2.16 -6.21 3.20
CA VAL A 165 3.51 -5.67 2.95
C VAL A 165 3.46 -4.29 2.29
N VAL A 166 2.54 -4.10 1.33
CA VAL A 166 2.44 -2.89 0.51
C VAL A 166 1.58 -1.82 1.19
N GLU A 167 0.33 -2.15 1.54
CA GLU A 167 -0.67 -1.18 2.00
C GLU A 167 -0.52 -0.91 3.50
N LYS A 168 -0.30 -1.95 4.31
CA LYS A 168 -0.12 -1.81 5.76
C LYS A 168 1.32 -1.57 6.19
N GLN A 169 2.26 -1.67 5.26
CA GLN A 169 3.70 -1.60 5.55
C GLN A 169 4.13 -2.60 6.63
N GLU A 170 3.41 -3.72 6.76
CA GLU A 170 3.71 -4.76 7.74
C GLU A 170 5.00 -5.49 7.36
N ARG A 171 5.73 -5.96 8.36
CA ARG A 171 6.95 -6.78 8.21
C ARG A 171 6.85 -7.98 9.14
N LEU A 172 7.74 -8.94 8.93
CA LEU A 172 7.84 -10.11 9.81
C LEU A 172 8.19 -9.67 11.23
N THR A 173 7.55 -10.30 12.22
CA THR A 173 7.81 -10.03 13.63
C THR A 173 9.24 -10.40 13.98
N ILE A 174 10.01 -9.44 14.48
CA ILE A 174 11.31 -9.69 15.09
C ILE A 174 11.07 -9.91 16.58
N PRO A 175 11.31 -11.11 17.12
CA PRO A 175 11.24 -11.37 18.56
C PRO A 175 11.97 -10.33 19.41
N THR A 176 11.41 -9.97 20.55
CA THR A 176 12.03 -9.00 21.47
C THR A 176 13.39 -9.45 22.01
N SER A 177 13.60 -10.77 22.13
CA SER A 177 14.86 -11.38 22.57
C SER A 177 15.89 -11.57 21.45
N CYS A 178 15.56 -11.24 20.20
CA CYS A 178 16.50 -11.31 19.08
C CYS A 178 17.70 -10.37 19.31
N PRO A 179 18.94 -10.82 19.08
CA PRO A 179 20.11 -9.96 19.28
C PRO A 179 20.00 -8.65 18.46
N PRO A 180 20.23 -7.48 19.08
CA PRO A 180 20.00 -6.19 18.44
C PRO A 180 20.69 -6.04 17.08
N SER A 181 21.90 -6.58 16.94
CA SER A 181 22.66 -6.54 15.68
C SER A 181 21.94 -7.22 14.51
N PHE A 182 21.30 -8.37 14.74
CA PHE A 182 20.49 -9.05 13.72
C PHE A 182 19.17 -8.31 13.47
N ALA A 183 18.52 -7.84 14.54
CA ALA A 183 17.29 -7.07 14.43
C ALA A 183 17.48 -5.80 13.59
N ASP A 184 18.56 -5.06 13.81
CA ASP A 184 18.88 -3.84 13.07
C ASP A 184 19.24 -4.12 11.62
N LEU A 185 19.95 -5.22 11.34
CA LEU A 185 20.24 -5.65 9.97
C LEU A 185 18.96 -5.98 9.21
N MET A 186 18.05 -6.76 9.80
CA MET A 186 16.74 -7.08 9.20
C MET A 186 15.90 -5.82 8.95
N LYS A 187 15.81 -4.91 9.94
CA LYS A 187 15.11 -3.63 9.79
C LYS A 187 15.67 -2.76 8.67
N LYS A 188 17.00 -2.74 8.49
CA LYS A 188 17.66 -2.04 7.37
C LYS A 188 17.34 -2.70 6.02
N CYS A 189 17.29 -4.03 5.97
CA CYS A 189 16.91 -4.75 4.75
C CYS A 189 15.44 -4.50 4.34
N TRP A 190 14.56 -4.25 5.31
CA TRP A 190 13.12 -4.10 5.09
C TRP A 190 12.60 -2.66 5.00
N GLN A 191 13.50 -1.67 4.84
CA GLN A 191 13.12 -0.29 4.59
C GLN A 191 12.15 -0.18 3.40
N ALA A 192 11.11 0.64 3.54
CA ALA A 192 10.11 0.81 2.49
C ALA A 192 10.74 1.40 1.22
N GLU A 193 11.55 2.45 1.39
CA GLU A 193 12.29 3.07 0.29
C GLU A 193 13.50 2.20 -0.13
N PRO A 194 13.58 1.73 -1.39
CA PRO A 194 14.65 0.83 -1.84
C PRO A 194 16.07 1.41 -1.70
N LYS A 195 16.21 2.74 -1.71
CA LYS A 195 17.50 3.44 -1.60
C LYS A 195 18.07 3.46 -0.19
N GLU A 196 17.22 3.29 0.82
CA GLU A 196 17.62 3.24 2.24
C GLU A 196 18.11 1.84 2.64
N ARG A 197 17.89 0.84 1.78
CA ARG A 197 18.36 -0.53 2.01
C ARG A 197 19.86 -0.64 1.70
N PRO A 198 20.61 -1.41 2.50
CA PRO A 198 22.03 -1.60 2.25
C PRO A 198 22.27 -2.44 0.99
N VAL A 199 23.29 -2.06 0.21
CA VAL A 199 23.82 -2.96 -0.83
C VAL A 199 24.59 -4.12 -0.19
N PHE A 200 24.74 -5.25 -0.87
CA PHE A 200 25.38 -6.44 -0.28
C PHE A 200 26.80 -6.20 0.25
N LYS A 201 27.57 -5.28 -0.34
CA LYS A 201 28.86 -4.85 0.22
C LYS A 201 28.75 -4.30 1.65
N GLN A 202 27.71 -3.51 1.92
CA GLN A 202 27.43 -2.96 3.26
C GLN A 202 26.89 -4.05 4.21
N VAL A 203 26.07 -4.98 3.70
CA VAL A 203 25.61 -6.16 4.45
C VAL A 203 26.81 -6.98 4.91
N LEU A 204 27.74 -7.31 4.01
CA LEU A 204 28.97 -8.03 4.32
C LEU A 204 29.80 -7.31 5.38
N GLY A 205 30.03 -5.99 5.24
CA GLY A 205 30.76 -5.21 6.26
C GLY A 205 30.06 -5.19 7.64
N THR A 206 28.73 -5.21 7.65
CA THR A 206 27.94 -5.33 8.89
C THR A 206 28.13 -6.71 9.52
N LEU A 207 28.01 -7.78 8.74
CA LEU A 207 28.23 -9.16 9.21
C LEU A 207 29.67 -9.39 9.72
N GLU A 208 30.68 -8.83 9.05
CA GLU A 208 32.09 -8.90 9.50
C GLU A 208 32.33 -8.16 10.82
N THR A 209 31.56 -7.11 11.07
CA THR A 209 31.60 -6.40 12.36
C THR A 209 30.91 -7.23 13.44
N MET A 210 29.76 -7.83 13.10
CA MET A 210 29.01 -8.72 14.00
C MET A 210 29.84 -9.95 14.40
N SER A 211 30.58 -10.56 13.47
CA SER A 211 31.43 -11.72 13.75
C SER A 211 32.60 -11.43 14.69
N LYS A 212 32.93 -10.15 14.92
CA LYS A 212 33.98 -9.71 15.85
C LYS A 212 33.44 -9.37 17.24
N ASP A 213 32.12 -9.32 17.44
CA ASP A 213 31.52 -9.07 18.75
C ASP A 213 31.56 -10.37 19.58
N SER A 214 32.35 -10.37 20.64
CA SER A 214 32.52 -11.51 21.53
C SER A 214 31.27 -11.90 22.32
N ARG A 215 30.29 -11.00 22.46
CA ARG A 215 29.04 -11.25 23.20
C ARG A 215 27.92 -11.79 22.32
N LEU A 216 28.02 -11.60 21.01
CA LEU A 216 26.97 -11.96 20.07
C LEU A 216 26.72 -13.49 20.00
N PRO A 217 27.74 -14.37 20.07
CA PRO A 217 27.51 -15.82 20.09
C PRO A 217 26.62 -16.26 21.26
N GLU A 218 26.90 -15.80 22.48
CA GLU A 218 26.10 -16.16 23.66
C GLU A 218 24.66 -15.64 23.56
N GLN A 219 24.48 -14.38 23.14
CA GLN A 219 23.16 -13.78 22.95
C GLN A 219 22.35 -14.49 21.88
N CYS A 220 22.98 -14.78 20.75
CA CYS A 220 22.33 -15.44 19.61
C CYS A 220 21.99 -16.90 19.94
N ASN A 221 22.93 -17.67 20.51
CA ASN A 221 22.66 -19.06 20.88
C ASN A 221 21.55 -19.15 21.95
N SER A 222 21.56 -18.25 22.94
CA SER A 222 20.47 -18.14 23.91
C SER A 222 19.12 -17.86 23.22
N PHE A 223 19.09 -16.95 22.25
CA PHE A 223 17.90 -16.68 21.45
C PHE A 223 17.43 -17.91 20.64
N LEU A 224 18.35 -18.58 19.94
CA LEU A 224 18.06 -19.74 19.09
C LEU A 224 17.51 -20.94 19.87
N HIS A 225 17.98 -21.17 21.10
CA HIS A 225 17.53 -22.28 21.94
C HIS A 225 16.28 -21.94 22.77
N ASN A 226 15.94 -20.66 22.94
CA ASN A 226 14.72 -20.21 23.63
C ASN A 226 13.52 -20.03 22.69
N LYS A 227 13.43 -20.86 21.63
CA LYS A 227 12.38 -20.76 20.59
C LYS A 227 10.97 -20.75 21.17
N ASP A 228 10.68 -21.60 22.14
CA ASP A 228 9.34 -21.69 22.74
C ASP A 228 8.89 -20.40 23.44
N GLN A 229 9.84 -19.58 23.95
CA GLN A 229 9.48 -18.33 24.61
C GLN A 229 9.04 -17.27 23.61
N TRP A 230 9.80 -17.05 22.54
CA TRP A 230 9.49 -15.99 21.58
C TRP A 230 8.55 -16.42 20.46
N ARG A 231 8.33 -17.72 20.22
CA ARG A 231 7.39 -18.18 19.20
C ARG A 231 5.98 -17.64 19.43
N CYS A 232 5.58 -17.48 20.70
CA CYS A 232 4.29 -16.88 21.05
C CYS A 232 4.15 -15.43 20.56
N GLU A 233 5.23 -14.67 20.41
CA GLU A 233 5.21 -13.30 19.88
C GLU A 233 4.88 -13.29 18.37
N ILE A 234 5.47 -14.21 17.63
CA ILE A 234 5.19 -14.40 16.20
C ILE A 234 3.75 -14.87 16.03
N ASP A 235 3.32 -15.90 16.77
CA ASP A 235 1.96 -16.43 16.72
C ASP A 235 0.91 -15.38 17.10
N ALA A 236 1.17 -14.56 18.12
CA ALA A 236 0.31 -13.45 18.51
C ALA A 236 0.17 -12.40 17.40
N THR A 237 1.26 -12.11 16.68
CA THR A 237 1.21 -11.19 15.54
C THR A 237 0.39 -11.79 14.39
N LEU A 238 0.61 -13.06 14.06
CA LEU A 238 -0.15 -13.74 13.00
C LEU A 238 -1.65 -13.78 13.33
N GLU A 239 -2.02 -14.07 14.58
CA GLU A 239 -3.41 -14.05 15.02
C GLU A 239 -4.03 -12.65 14.96
N ARG A 240 -3.28 -11.60 15.36
CA ARG A 240 -3.70 -10.20 15.21
C ARG A 240 -3.98 -9.87 13.74
N LEU A 241 -3.11 -10.28 12.83
CA LEU A 241 -3.27 -10.02 11.40
C LEU A 241 -4.48 -10.77 10.82
N ARG A 242 -4.75 -12.02 11.25
CA ARG A 242 -5.95 -12.78 10.84
C ARG A 242 -7.25 -12.16 11.34
N ARG A 243 -7.23 -11.53 12.52
CA ARG A 243 -8.38 -10.76 13.02
C ARG A 243 -8.63 -9.52 12.17
N LEU A 244 -7.58 -8.76 11.88
CA LEU A 244 -7.67 -7.57 11.04
C LEU A 244 -8.25 -7.88 9.66
N GLU A 245 -7.83 -8.99 9.05
CA GLU A 245 -8.37 -9.44 7.77
C GLU A 245 -9.87 -9.74 7.85
N ARG A 246 -10.30 -10.50 8.86
CA ARG A 246 -11.74 -10.81 9.05
C ARG A 246 -12.57 -9.55 9.23
N ASP A 247 -12.05 -8.58 9.98
CA ASP A 247 -12.72 -7.31 10.21
C ASP A 247 -12.81 -6.48 8.92
N LEU A 248 -11.77 -6.49 8.08
CA LEU A 248 -11.79 -5.81 6.78
C LEU A 248 -12.78 -6.46 5.81
N SER A 249 -12.78 -7.78 5.70
CA SER A 249 -13.75 -8.50 4.87
C SER A 249 -15.19 -8.23 5.30
N SER A 250 -15.44 -8.12 6.61
CA SER A 250 -16.74 -7.72 7.15
C SER A 250 -17.12 -6.29 6.74
N LYS A 251 -16.18 -5.34 6.82
CA LYS A 251 -16.40 -3.95 6.43
C LYS A 251 -16.61 -3.77 4.92
N GLU A 252 -15.92 -4.54 4.09
CA GLU A 252 -16.11 -4.54 2.63
C GLU A 252 -17.53 -4.97 2.27
N LYS A 253 -18.03 -6.06 2.86
CA LYS A 253 -19.43 -6.50 2.65
C LYS A 253 -20.45 -5.44 3.08
N GLU A 254 -20.22 -4.81 4.24
CA GLU A 254 -21.10 -3.75 4.73
C GLU A 254 -21.14 -2.55 3.76
N LEU A 255 -20.00 -2.20 3.15
CA LEU A 255 -19.90 -1.15 2.14
C LEU A 255 -20.61 -1.55 0.84
N GLU A 256 -20.43 -2.77 0.34
CA GLU A 256 -21.12 -3.28 -0.85
C GLU A 256 -22.65 -3.26 -0.69
N GLU A 257 -23.15 -3.67 0.47
CA GLU A 257 -24.59 -3.61 0.79
C GLU A 257 -25.11 -2.17 0.84
N ARG A 258 -24.31 -1.23 1.33
CA ARG A 258 -24.66 0.21 1.33
C ARG A 258 -24.65 0.78 -0.07
N GLU A 259 -23.67 0.45 -0.90
CA GLU A 259 -23.61 0.88 -2.29
C GLU A 259 -24.78 0.33 -3.11
N LEU A 260 -25.15 -0.94 -2.89
CA LEU A 260 -26.31 -1.54 -3.53
C LEU A 260 -27.61 -0.82 -3.10
N ARG A 261 -27.76 -0.52 -1.80
CA ARG A 261 -28.91 0.25 -1.31
C ARG A 261 -28.97 1.66 -1.89
N LEU A 262 -27.84 2.35 -2.02
CA LEU A 262 -27.76 3.67 -2.62
C LEU A 262 -28.15 3.60 -4.10
N ARG A 263 -27.62 2.64 -4.87
CA ARG A 263 -28.01 2.41 -6.27
C ARG A 263 -29.51 2.18 -6.44
N LEU A 264 -30.10 1.32 -5.61
CA LEU A 264 -31.55 1.08 -5.61
C LEU A 264 -32.38 2.30 -5.19
N TRP A 265 -31.83 3.16 -4.33
CA TRP A 265 -32.48 4.41 -3.95
C TRP A 265 -32.42 5.45 -5.08
N GLU A 266 -31.28 5.58 -5.75
CA GLU A 266 -31.11 6.42 -6.94
C GLU A 266 -32.04 6.00 -8.07
N GLU A 267 -32.17 4.71 -8.36
CA GLU A 267 -33.09 4.18 -9.36
C GLU A 267 -34.54 4.56 -9.06
N ARG A 268 -34.98 4.38 -7.80
CA ARG A 268 -36.32 4.79 -7.35
C ARG A 268 -36.57 6.30 -7.46
N LEU A 269 -35.54 7.12 -7.23
CA LEU A 269 -35.66 8.57 -7.43
C LEU A 269 -35.79 8.92 -8.92
N MET A 270 -35.07 8.23 -9.80
CA MET A 270 -35.17 8.40 -11.25
C MET A 270 -36.52 7.95 -11.80
N GLU A 271 -37.09 6.87 -11.27
CA GLU A 271 -38.46 6.47 -11.59
C GLU A 271 -39.47 7.54 -11.16
N ARG A 272 -39.36 8.05 -9.92
CA ARG A 272 -40.27 9.10 -9.42
C ARG A 272 -40.15 10.41 -10.18
N SER A 273 -38.96 10.80 -10.63
CA SER A 273 -38.78 12.00 -11.46
C SER A 273 -39.29 11.82 -12.88
N ASN A 274 -39.15 10.63 -13.47
CA ASN A 274 -39.76 10.29 -14.77
C ASN A 274 -41.29 10.14 -14.71
N VAL A 275 -41.85 9.90 -13.52
CA VAL A 275 -43.29 9.77 -13.27
C VAL A 275 -43.94 11.10 -12.87
N THR A 276 -43.27 12.25 -13.02
CA THR A 276 -43.95 13.56 -12.90
C THR A 276 -44.77 13.81 -14.17
N PRO A 277 -46.12 13.72 -14.16
CA PRO A 277 -46.90 14.07 -15.33
C PRO A 277 -47.02 15.59 -15.35
N VAL A 278 -46.47 16.25 -16.36
CA VAL A 278 -46.96 17.58 -16.74
C VAL A 278 -48.36 17.38 -17.34
N SER A 279 -49.36 17.08 -16.51
CA SER A 279 -50.73 16.80 -16.96
C SER A 279 -51.73 17.05 -15.84
N SER A 280 -51.78 18.28 -15.33
CA SER A 280 -52.97 18.80 -14.63
C SER A 280 -52.83 20.27 -14.28
N LEU A 281 -52.84 21.14 -15.31
CA LEU A 281 -53.33 22.51 -15.13
C LEU A 281 -54.73 22.56 -15.74
N HIS A 282 -55.72 22.32 -14.90
CA HIS A 282 -57.13 22.59 -15.21
C HIS A 282 -57.28 24.09 -15.47
N VAL A 283 -57.53 24.47 -16.71
CA VAL A 283 -57.99 25.81 -17.06
C VAL A 283 -59.44 25.94 -16.56
N TRP A 284 -59.65 26.74 -15.52
CA TRP A 284 -60.98 27.17 -15.08
C TRP A 284 -61.58 28.13 -16.12
N PRO A 285 -62.82 27.91 -16.61
CA PRO A 285 -63.45 28.81 -17.57
C PRO A 285 -64.07 29.98 -16.82
N GLY A 286 -63.35 31.10 -16.71
CA GLY A 286 -63.96 32.32 -16.18
C GLY A 286 -63.02 33.37 -15.60
N PHE A 287 -61.96 33.75 -16.32
CA PHE A 287 -61.29 35.03 -16.07
C PHE A 287 -60.90 35.66 -17.40
N LYS A 288 -61.59 36.75 -17.75
CA LYS A 288 -61.09 37.74 -18.70
C LYS A 288 -60.19 38.65 -17.89
N ASP A 289 -58.90 38.62 -18.16
CA ASP A 289 -58.09 39.81 -18.42
C ASP A 289 -56.63 39.39 -18.61
N HIS A 290 -56.01 40.00 -19.63
CA HIS A 290 -54.62 39.86 -19.97
C HIS A 290 -53.74 40.40 -18.83
N ASP A 291 -53.04 39.52 -18.13
CA ASP A 291 -51.63 39.68 -17.71
C ASP A 291 -51.23 38.48 -16.82
N ALA A 292 -49.98 38.04 -16.94
CA ALA A 292 -49.35 36.90 -16.26
C ALA A 292 -49.56 35.49 -16.86
N LEU A 293 -49.10 35.30 -18.11
CA LEU A 293 -48.49 34.03 -18.51
C LEU A 293 -47.17 33.85 -17.74
N PHE A 294 -47.23 33.41 -16.48
CA PHE A 294 -46.07 32.83 -15.82
C PHE A 294 -45.89 31.42 -16.37
N SER A 295 -45.30 31.36 -17.57
CA SER A 295 -44.85 30.12 -18.19
C SER A 295 -43.81 29.50 -17.26
N ILE A 296 -44.22 28.51 -16.47
CA ILE A 296 -43.31 27.59 -15.77
C ILE A 296 -42.70 26.71 -16.86
N CYS A 297 -41.76 27.28 -17.62
CA CYS A 297 -40.76 26.52 -18.32
C CYS A 297 -39.70 26.17 -17.27
N ILE A 298 -39.92 25.10 -16.51
CA ILE A 298 -38.80 24.41 -15.87
C ILE A 298 -38.01 23.84 -17.05
N SER A 299 -36.89 24.50 -17.34
CA SER A 299 -35.93 24.14 -18.37
C SER A 299 -35.60 22.66 -18.26
N SER A 300 -36.13 21.88 -19.19
CA SER A 300 -35.72 20.52 -19.48
C SER A 300 -34.33 20.56 -20.13
N GLU A 301 -33.30 20.92 -19.38
CA GLU A 301 -31.91 20.83 -19.85
C GLU A 301 -30.93 20.93 -18.67
N SER A 302 -30.75 19.82 -17.96
CA SER A 302 -29.56 19.59 -17.14
C SER A 302 -29.27 18.09 -17.06
N PHE A 303 -28.96 17.52 -18.22
CA PHE A 303 -28.36 16.20 -18.35
C PHE A 303 -26.95 16.24 -17.72
N PHE A 304 -26.80 15.84 -16.45
CA PHE A 304 -25.50 15.52 -15.89
C PHE A 304 -25.19 14.04 -16.16
N ARG A 305 -24.50 13.78 -17.28
CA ARG A 305 -23.84 12.50 -17.50
C ARG A 305 -22.45 12.57 -16.88
N SER A 306 -22.27 12.07 -15.66
CA SER A 306 -20.94 11.82 -15.11
C SER A 306 -20.44 10.47 -15.65
N GLN A 307 -19.58 10.50 -16.67
CA GLN A 307 -18.71 9.36 -16.93
C GLN A 307 -17.55 9.42 -15.94
N SER A 308 -17.52 8.49 -14.99
CA SER A 308 -16.32 8.19 -14.22
C SER A 308 -15.40 7.34 -15.10
N GLN A 309 -14.41 7.97 -15.71
CA GLN A 309 -13.23 7.27 -16.18
C GLN A 309 -12.26 7.21 -15.00
N GLU A 310 -12.04 6.01 -14.46
CA GLU A 310 -10.95 5.79 -13.52
C GLU A 310 -9.63 6.06 -14.22
N SER A 311 -8.85 6.98 -13.66
CA SER A 311 -7.47 7.20 -14.06
C SER A 311 -6.66 7.49 -12.81
N ASN A 312 -5.60 6.70 -12.66
CA ASN A 312 -4.77 6.57 -11.49
C ASN A 312 -4.16 7.89 -10.99
N SER A 313 -4.04 7.95 -9.65
CA SER A 313 -3.10 8.75 -8.87
C SER A 313 -3.23 10.28 -8.93
N ALA A 314 -3.84 10.86 -7.88
CA ALA A 314 -3.35 12.06 -7.20
C ALA A 314 -4.12 12.25 -5.89
N LYS A 315 -3.41 12.45 -4.77
CA LYS A 315 -4.01 12.85 -3.49
C LYS A 315 -4.66 14.22 -3.65
N ILE A 316 -5.98 14.30 -3.50
CA ILE A 316 -6.74 15.56 -3.47
C ILE A 316 -6.90 15.96 -2.00
N SER A 317 -6.39 17.13 -1.62
CA SER A 317 -6.73 17.76 -0.32
C SER A 317 -7.68 18.93 -0.56
N CYS A 318 -8.80 18.93 0.16
CA CYS A 318 -9.80 20.00 0.15
C CYS A 318 -9.66 20.82 1.43
N LEU A 319 -9.42 22.14 1.31
CA LEU A 319 -9.44 23.06 2.44
C LEU A 319 -10.61 24.03 2.27
N ILE A 320 -11.58 23.98 3.17
CA ILE A 320 -12.74 24.89 3.20
C ILE A 320 -12.39 26.03 4.16
N ARG A 321 -12.38 27.28 3.65
CA ARG A 321 -12.31 28.49 4.49
C ARG A 321 -13.58 29.32 4.30
N THR A 322 -14.22 29.67 5.39
CA THR A 322 -15.31 30.65 5.46
C THR A 322 -14.71 32.03 5.69
N LEU A 323 -14.92 32.98 4.77
CA LEU A 323 -14.56 34.37 4.96
C LEU A 323 -15.82 35.20 5.20
N SER A 324 -15.90 35.85 6.36
CA SER A 324 -16.77 37.00 6.59
C SER A 324 -16.01 38.25 6.13
N ASN A 325 -16.51 38.96 5.13
CA ASN A 325 -15.82 40.13 4.60
C ASN A 325 -15.71 41.25 5.65
N GLY A 326 -14.48 41.64 5.92
CA GLY A 326 -14.13 42.81 6.72
C GLY A 326 -12.64 43.04 6.81
N GLU A 327 -11.85 42.89 5.74
CA GLU A 327 -10.44 43.31 5.74
C GLU A 327 -9.97 43.75 4.34
N ARG A 328 -9.53 45.02 4.25
CA ARG A 328 -8.85 45.59 3.09
C ARG A 328 -7.41 45.07 3.07
N GLU A 329 -6.95 44.64 1.91
CA GLU A 329 -5.52 44.43 1.64
C GLU A 329 -4.72 45.73 1.88
N ARG A 330 -3.64 45.61 2.67
CA ARG A 330 -2.50 46.52 2.60
C ARG A 330 -1.21 45.71 2.72
N GLU A 331 -0.46 45.66 1.62
CA GLU A 331 0.94 45.24 1.60
C GLU A 331 1.82 46.26 2.35
N ARG A 332 2.59 45.80 3.33
CA ARG A 332 4.07 45.94 3.44
C ARG A 332 4.55 45.56 4.84
N GLY A 333 5.75 44.97 4.89
CA GLY A 333 6.40 44.56 6.12
C GLY A 333 7.13 45.67 6.87
N VAL A 334 7.69 45.22 8.01
CA VAL A 334 8.79 45.76 8.83
C VAL A 334 8.41 46.75 9.96
N GLU A 335 8.73 46.30 11.18
CA GLU A 335 9.09 46.98 12.46
C GLU A 335 8.08 47.81 13.31
N GLY A 336 7.96 47.40 14.59
CA GLY A 336 8.18 48.26 15.78
C GLY A 336 7.01 49.03 16.45
N GLY A 337 6.77 48.76 17.75
CA GLY A 337 6.46 49.81 18.75
C GLY A 337 5.01 50.08 19.23
N ILE A 338 4.71 49.67 20.47
CA ILE A 338 4.10 50.38 21.64
C ILE A 338 2.91 51.39 21.49
N ASP A 339 1.93 51.19 22.40
CA ASP A 339 1.00 52.11 23.12
C ASP A 339 -0.45 52.44 22.66
N ARG A 340 -1.36 52.21 23.64
CA ARG A 340 -2.53 52.97 24.17
C ARG A 340 -3.52 53.75 23.28
N GLY A 341 -4.82 53.60 23.62
CA GLY A 341 -5.69 54.77 23.91
C GLY A 341 -7.10 54.84 23.30
N ILE A 342 -8.11 54.45 24.09
CA ILE A 342 -9.40 55.13 24.42
C ILE A 342 -10.21 55.89 23.32
N GLY A 343 -11.48 55.47 23.14
CA GLY A 343 -12.66 56.33 23.35
C GLY A 343 -13.55 56.74 22.15
N GLY A 344 -14.87 56.59 22.30
CA GLY A 344 -15.86 57.54 21.75
C GLY A 344 -17.04 56.97 20.93
N PHE A 345 -18.24 57.14 21.46
CA PHE A 345 -19.58 56.85 20.92
C PHE A 345 -20.01 57.74 19.73
N HIS A 346 -20.83 57.24 18.78
CA HIS A 346 -22.19 57.76 18.47
C HIS A 346 -22.96 56.94 17.40
N GLU A 347 -24.27 57.14 17.42
CA GLU A 347 -25.43 56.40 16.89
C GLU A 347 -25.78 56.47 15.38
N LEU A 348 -26.61 55.47 14.99
CA LEU A 348 -27.78 55.46 14.08
C LEU A 348 -27.63 55.75 12.56
N GLY A 349 -28.05 54.76 11.77
CA GLY A 349 -28.37 54.94 10.35
C GLY A 349 -28.78 53.64 9.65
N VAL A 350 -30.06 53.28 9.75
CA VAL A 350 -30.69 52.18 9.00
C VAL A 350 -30.64 52.45 7.50
N ARG A 351 -30.00 51.58 6.72
CA ARG A 351 -30.32 51.33 5.30
C ARG A 351 -29.99 49.88 4.96
N GLY A 352 -31.02 49.12 4.61
CA GLY A 352 -30.89 47.74 4.16
C GLY A 352 -30.01 47.63 2.92
N GLN A 353 -28.99 46.77 2.98
CA GLN A 353 -28.28 46.24 1.83
C GLN A 353 -28.27 44.72 1.94
N GLY A 354 -28.75 44.06 0.89
CA GLY A 354 -28.83 42.60 0.81
C GLY A 354 -27.47 41.94 1.03
N VAL A 355 -27.44 40.97 1.94
CA VAL A 355 -26.26 40.17 2.24
C VAL A 355 -26.03 39.19 1.07
N ARG A 356 -25.06 39.50 0.20
CA ARG A 356 -24.47 38.51 -0.71
C ARG A 356 -23.41 37.73 0.09
N SER A 357 -23.76 36.52 0.52
CA SER A 357 -22.78 35.53 0.99
C SER A 357 -22.23 34.76 -0.21
N GLY A 358 -20.94 34.86 -0.46
CA GLY A 358 -20.22 34.09 -1.49
C GLY A 358 -19.22 33.14 -0.84
N VAL A 359 -19.15 31.89 -1.31
CA VAL A 359 -18.10 30.94 -0.96
C VAL A 359 -17.16 30.86 -2.16
N GLN A 360 -15.87 31.13 -1.94
CA GLN A 360 -14.84 30.95 -2.96
C GLN A 360 -14.11 29.64 -2.69
N VAL A 361 -14.23 28.68 -3.61
CA VAL A 361 -13.50 27.41 -3.58
C VAL A 361 -12.28 27.55 -4.48
N SER A 362 -11.08 27.33 -3.94
CA SER A 362 -9.85 27.33 -4.71
C SER A 362 -9.21 25.94 -4.65
N MET A 363 -9.16 25.25 -5.78
CA MET A 363 -8.46 23.97 -5.93
C MET A 363 -7.01 24.24 -6.32
N ARG A 364 -6.05 23.67 -5.58
CA ARG A 364 -4.64 23.65 -5.97
C ARG A 364 -4.19 22.21 -6.19
N THR A 365 -3.63 21.96 -7.36
CA THR A 365 -2.89 20.74 -7.68
C THR A 365 -1.40 21.07 -7.62
N THR A 366 -0.66 20.45 -6.70
CA THR A 366 0.82 20.52 -6.71
C THR A 366 1.37 19.31 -7.47
N SER A 367 1.66 19.48 -8.75
CA SER A 367 2.49 18.55 -9.52
C SER A 367 3.93 19.07 -9.54
N ASN A 368 4.88 18.23 -9.13
CA ASN A 368 6.30 18.55 -9.24
C ASN A 368 6.69 18.64 -10.73
N GLN A 369 6.95 19.87 -11.16
CA GLN A 369 7.65 20.34 -12.36
C GLN A 369 7.16 19.88 -13.76
N ASN A 370 6.94 20.89 -14.61
CA ASN A 370 6.78 20.90 -16.08
C ASN A 370 5.47 20.36 -16.68
N SER A 371 4.45 21.22 -16.73
CA SER A 371 3.94 21.84 -17.98
C SER A 371 2.52 22.41 -17.81
N SER A 372 2.25 23.51 -18.52
CA SER A 372 0.92 23.99 -18.94
C SER A 372 -0.12 24.34 -17.86
N LYS A 373 -0.19 25.62 -17.46
CA LYS A 373 -1.27 26.17 -16.62
C LYS A 373 -2.59 26.18 -17.39
N THR A 374 -3.54 25.33 -17.05
CA THR A 374 -4.95 25.45 -17.47
C THR A 374 -5.80 25.95 -16.31
N CYS A 375 -6.34 27.16 -16.44
CA CYS A 375 -7.30 27.75 -15.50
C CYS A 375 -8.72 27.47 -16.03
N SER A 376 -9.51 26.72 -15.28
CA SER A 376 -10.93 26.50 -15.54
C SER A 376 -11.75 27.28 -14.51
N VAL A 377 -12.34 28.40 -14.90
CA VAL A 377 -13.28 29.15 -14.07
C VAL A 377 -14.69 28.63 -14.33
N ARG A 378 -15.34 28.03 -13.34
CA ARG A 378 -16.76 27.67 -13.41
C ARG A 378 -17.59 28.66 -12.60
N HIS A 379 -18.58 29.27 -13.24
CA HIS A 379 -19.58 30.10 -12.58
C HIS A 379 -20.81 29.24 -12.29
N GLY A 380 -21.20 29.17 -11.02
CA GLY A 380 -22.45 28.54 -10.59
C GLY A 380 -23.34 29.56 -9.90
N THR A 381 -24.62 29.62 -10.29
CA THR A 381 -25.63 30.46 -9.63
C THR A 381 -26.38 29.61 -8.60
N LYS A 382 -26.39 30.05 -7.34
CA LYS A 382 -27.14 29.38 -6.28
C LYS A 382 -28.63 29.69 -6.42
N ILE A 383 -29.46 28.67 -6.65
CA ILE A 383 -30.91 28.80 -6.51
C ILE A 383 -31.23 28.60 -5.03
N ASN A 384 -31.66 29.66 -4.35
CA ASN A 384 -32.19 29.55 -3.00
C ASN A 384 -33.58 28.88 -3.09
N MET A 385 -33.70 27.63 -2.65
CA MET A 385 -35.01 27.15 -2.21
C MET A 385 -35.33 27.85 -0.89
N ALA A 386 -36.29 28.77 -0.93
CA ALA A 386 -36.90 29.28 0.28
C ALA A 386 -37.56 28.12 1.02
N ALA A 387 -37.15 27.90 2.28
CA ALA A 387 -37.89 27.07 3.21
C ALA A 387 -39.27 27.71 3.42
N ALA A 388 -40.31 27.08 2.87
CA ALA A 388 -41.66 27.32 3.33
C ALA A 388 -41.85 26.47 4.59
N THR A 389 -41.69 27.10 5.74
CA THR A 389 -42.21 26.64 7.02
C THR A 389 -43.72 26.43 6.91
N LEU A 390 -44.19 25.20 6.99
CA LEU A 390 -45.56 24.86 7.37
C LEU A 390 -45.55 23.59 8.24
N ASP A 391 -45.89 23.84 9.50
CA ASP A 391 -46.29 22.96 10.60
C ASP A 391 -45.52 21.66 10.91
N MET A 392 -44.85 21.73 12.06
CA MET A 392 -44.79 20.63 13.02
C MET A 392 -46.20 20.11 13.31
N ASN A 393 -46.45 18.84 13.01
CA ASN A 393 -47.27 18.03 13.90
C ASN A 393 -46.63 16.66 14.08
N MET A 394 -46.25 16.40 15.33
CA MET A 394 -46.06 15.07 15.87
C MET A 394 -47.22 14.16 15.44
N MET A 395 -46.91 13.04 14.80
CA MET A 395 -47.66 11.81 15.00
C MET A 395 -46.65 10.66 15.11
N ASP A 396 -46.33 10.40 16.36
CA ASP A 396 -46.22 9.09 16.99
C ASP A 396 -46.57 7.91 16.06
N LEU A 397 -45.60 7.06 15.75
CA LEU A 397 -45.85 5.70 15.32
C LEU A 397 -44.95 4.77 16.13
N GLY A 398 -45.55 4.32 17.22
CA GLY A 398 -45.04 3.28 18.10
C GLY A 398 -44.87 1.95 17.38
N TRP A 399 -44.07 1.12 18.02
CA TRP A 399 -43.68 -0.21 17.61
C TRP A 399 -44.86 -1.18 17.64
N SER A 400 -44.79 -2.22 16.81
CA SER A 400 -45.56 -3.45 16.97
C SER A 400 -44.69 -4.61 16.49
N ASP A 401 -44.07 -5.28 17.46
CA ASP A 401 -43.66 -6.68 17.35
C ASP A 401 -44.90 -7.57 17.58
N ASP A 402 -44.78 -8.84 17.16
CA ASP A 402 -45.72 -9.97 17.27
C ASP A 402 -46.91 -9.98 16.28
N ASP A 403 -47.26 -11.08 15.59
CA ASP A 403 -47.08 -12.48 15.97
C ASP A 403 -47.28 -13.45 14.76
N SER A 404 -46.51 -14.54 14.81
CA SER A 404 -46.79 -15.94 14.44
C SER A 404 -47.60 -16.39 13.20
N ASP A 405 -47.04 -17.38 12.49
CA ASP A 405 -47.44 -18.80 12.67
C ASP A 405 -46.23 -19.74 12.47
#